data_AF-U6MSB2-F1
#
_entry.id   AF-U6MSB2-F1
#
_cell.length_a   1.000
_cell.length_b   1.000
_cell.length_c   1.000
_cell.angle_alpha   90.00
_cell.angle_beta   90.00
_cell.angle_gamma   90.00
#
_symmetry.space_group_name_H-M   'P 1'
#
loop_
_entity.id
_entity.type
_entity.pdbx_description
1 polymer ?
#
loop_
_entity_poly.entity_id
_entity_poly.type
_entity_poly.pdbx_seq_one_letter_code
_entity_poly.pdbx_strand_id
1 'polypeptide(L)' 'MPFELPPLPYPMDALEPYISRETLEYHYGKHHAAYVNNLNKLVEGKPEASKTLEGEIRPKP' A
#
# COMPACT_ATOMS: atom_id res chain seq x y z
N MET A 1 2.76 -5.96 -10.94
CA MET A 1 2.66 -4.48 -10.87
C MET A 1 3.95 -3.96 -10.25
N PRO A 2 4.40 -2.72 -10.53
CA PRO A 2 5.67 -2.23 -10.01
C PRO A 2 5.71 -2.08 -8.48
N PHE A 3 4.57 -1.78 -7.85
CA PHE A 3 4.41 -1.73 -6.40
C PHE A 3 3.38 -2.76 -5.92
N GLU A 4 3.60 -3.33 -4.74
CA GLU A 4 2.76 -4.35 -4.13
C GLU A 4 2.21 -3.90 -2.78
N LEU A 5 1.00 -4.37 -2.44
CA LEU A 5 0.43 -4.19 -1.11
C LEU A 5 1.11 -5.19 -0.17
N PRO A 6 1.86 -4.74 0.86
CA PRO A 6 2.55 -5.66 1.76
C PRO A 6 1.54 -6.53 2.52
N PRO A 7 1.75 -7.85 2.61
CA PRO A 7 0.83 -8.70 3.38
C PRO A 7 0.84 -8.29 4.86
N LEU A 8 -0.32 -8.44 5.53
CA LEU A 8 -0.37 -8.28 6.98
C LEU A 8 0.52 -9.34 7.64
N PRO A 9 1.39 -8.97 8.60
CA PRO A 9 2.24 -9.92 9.32
C PRO A 9 1.48 -10.67 10.42
N TYR A 10 0.17 -10.44 10.53
CA TYR A 10 -0.72 -11.00 11.55
C TYR A 10 -2.14 -11.23 10.97
N PRO A 11 -2.96 -12.07 11.61
CA PRO A 11 -4.38 -12.23 11.28
C PRO A 11 -5.18 -10.93 11.35
N MET A 12 -6.26 -10.82 10.57
CA MET A 12 -7.08 -9.59 10.43
C MET A 12 -7.72 -9.09 11.75
N ASP A 13 -7.81 -9.95 12.77
CA ASP A 13 -8.41 -9.70 14.08
C ASP A 13 -7.35 -9.61 15.21
N ALA A 14 -6.06 -9.75 14.89
CA ALA A 14 -4.99 -9.87 15.88
C ALA A 14 -4.78 -8.62 16.77
N LEU A 15 -5.39 -7.48 16.41
CA LEU A 15 -5.26 -6.21 17.13
C LEU A 15 -6.47 -5.88 18.02
N GLU A 16 -7.44 -6.78 18.12
CA GLU A 16 -8.58 -6.60 19.02
C GLU A 16 -8.14 -6.63 20.51
N PRO A 17 -8.82 -5.87 21.40
CA PRO A 17 -9.97 -4.99 21.14
C PRO A 17 -9.58 -3.57 20.71
N TYR A 18 -8.28 -3.29 20.51
CA TYR A 18 -7.79 -1.93 20.25
C TYR A 18 -8.08 -1.46 18.82
N ILE A 19 -7.99 -2.36 17.86
CA ILE A 19 -8.38 -2.13 16.47
C ILE A 19 -9.27 -3.29 16.04
N SER A 20 -10.50 -2.98 15.64
CA SER A 20 -11.45 -4.01 15.20
C SER A 20 -11.03 -4.63 13.87
N ARG A 21 -11.43 -5.89 13.66
CA ARG A 21 -11.30 -6.57 12.35
C ARG A 21 -11.87 -5.73 11.20
N GLU A 22 -13.04 -5.12 11.40
CA GLU A 22 -13.68 -4.23 10.42
C GLU A 22 -12.78 -3.04 10.06
N THR A 23 -12.14 -2.41 11.05
CA THR A 23 -11.23 -1.29 10.81
C THR A 23 -10.08 -1.72 9.89
N LEU A 24 -9.48 -2.90 10.09
CA LEU A 24 -8.42 -3.41 9.23
C LEU A 24 -8.93 -3.81 7.84
N GLU A 25 -10.14 -4.38 7.71
CA GLU A 25 -10.75 -4.67 6.41
C GLU A 25 -10.92 -3.40 5.55
N TYR A 26 -11.34 -2.28 6.14
CA TYR A 26 -11.43 -1.01 5.44
C TYR A 26 -10.05 -0.36 5.22
N HIS A 27 -9.22 -0.29 6.26
CA HIS A 27 -7.95 0.44 6.20
C HIS A 27 -6.93 -0.27 5.30
N TYR A 28 -6.63 -1.53 5.58
CA TYR A 28 -5.70 -2.34 4.77
C TYR A 28 -6.38 -2.84 3.49
N GLY A 29 -7.54 -3.50 3.63
CA GLY A 29 -8.20 -4.19 2.52
C GLY A 29 -8.79 -3.28 1.44
N LYS A 30 -9.19 -2.05 1.79
CA LYS A 30 -9.74 -1.08 0.82
C LYS A 30 -8.82 0.12 0.61
N HIS A 31 -8.52 0.91 1.64
CA HIS A 31 -7.82 2.18 1.46
C HIS A 31 -6.37 2.00 1.00
N HIS A 32 -5.58 1.19 1.72
CA HIS A 32 -4.19 0.92 1.34
C HIS A 32 -4.11 0.22 -0.03
N ALA A 33 -4.95 -0.79 -0.26
CA ALA A 33 -5.08 -1.44 -1.57
C ALA A 33 -5.38 -0.43 -2.70
N ALA A 34 -6.31 0.51 -2.48
CA ALA A 34 -6.64 1.54 -3.45
C ALA A 34 -5.45 2.48 -3.74
N TYR A 35 -4.69 2.88 -2.71
CA TYR A 35 -3.48 3.70 -2.92
C TYR A 35 -2.44 2.97 -3.78
N VAL A 36 -2.16 1.70 -3.49
CA VAL A 36 -1.21 0.89 -4.28
C VAL A 36 -1.70 0.74 -5.73
N ASN A 37 -2.98 0.41 -5.92
CA ASN A 37 -3.56 0.28 -7.26
C ASN A 37 -3.49 1.58 -8.06
N ASN A 38 -3.79 2.72 -7.43
CA ASN A 38 -3.73 4.02 -8.09
C ASN A 38 -2.29 4.46 -8.39
N LEU A 39 -1.33 4.18 -7.49
CA LEU A 39 0.08 4.42 -7.77
C LEU A 39 0.53 3.63 -9.01
N ASN A 40 0.21 2.34 -9.08
CA ASN A 40 0.56 1.50 -10.22
C ASN A 40 -0.03 2.03 -11.54
N LYS A 41 -1.29 2.52 -11.53
CA LYS A 41 -1.89 3.19 -12.69
C LYS A 41 -1.17 4.49 -13.05
N LEU A 42 -0.76 5.28 -12.06
CA LEU A 42 -0.08 6.56 -12.28
C LEU A 42 1.31 6.40 -12.90
N VAL A 43 2.02 5.32 -12.58
CA VAL A 43 3.38 5.06 -13.08
C VAL A 43 3.42 4.17 -14.32
N GLU A 44 2.28 3.67 -14.80
CA GLU A 44 2.21 2.79 -15.96
C GLU A 44 2.87 3.42 -17.20
N GLY A 45 3.85 2.72 -17.77
CA GLY A 45 4.62 3.19 -18.92
C GLY A 45 5.61 4.32 -18.64
N LYS A 46 5.85 4.69 -17.37
CA LYS A 46 6.77 5.76 -16.99
C LYS A 46 8.03 5.24 -16.28
N PRO A 47 9.16 5.97 -16.29
CA PRO A 47 10.40 5.56 -15.62
C PRO A 47 10.25 5.33 -14.10
N GLU A 48 9.28 5.99 -13.47
CA GLU A 48 8.93 5.86 -12.06
C GLU A 48 8.58 4.41 -11.68
N ALA A 49 8.03 3.62 -12.62
CA ALA A 49 7.68 2.21 -12.37
C ALA A 49 8.88 1.31 -12.04
N SER A 50 10.10 1.75 -12.36
CA SER A 50 11.34 1.00 -12.05
C SER A 50 12.04 1.49 -10.78
N LYS A 51 11.52 2.51 -10.10
CA LYS A 51 12.11 3.03 -8.86
C LYS A 51 11.61 2.26 -7.64
N THR A 52 12.37 2.36 -6.55
CA THR A 52 11.85 2.00 -5.23
C THR A 52 10.81 3.02 -4.77
N LEU A 53 9.87 2.61 -3.90
CA LEU A 53 8.85 3.52 -3.36
C LEU A 53 9.48 4.75 -2.68
N GLU A 54 10.53 4.52 -1.90
CA GLU A 54 11.28 5.59 -1.25
C GLU A 54 11.98 6.52 -2.25
N GLY A 55 12.56 5.97 -3.33
CA GLY A 55 13.18 6.76 -4.39
C GLY A 55 12.19 7.60 -5.19
N GLU A 56 10.90 7.23 -5.19
CA GLU A 56 9.84 8.03 -5.80
C GLU A 56 9.33 9.15 -4.88
N ILE A 57 9.35 8.95 -3.57
CA ILE A 57 8.82 9.93 -2.59
C ILE A 57 9.88 10.96 -2.19
N ARG A 58 11.15 10.57 -2.11
CA ARG A 58 12.21 11.47 -1.63
C ARG A 58 12.46 12.59 -2.63
N PRO A 59 12.59 13.85 -2.17
CA PRO A 59 12.97 14.95 -3.04
C PRO A 59 14.37 14.68 -3.61
N LYS A 60 14.56 15.01 -4.90
CA LYS A 60 15.89 14.99 -5.50
C LYS A 60 16.76 16.04 -4.79
N PRO A 61 18.03 15.73 -4.48
CA PRO A 61 18.94 16.68 -3.86
C PRO A 61 19.17 17.91 -4.74
#